data_AF-W4KHE8-F1
#
_entry.id   AF-W4KHE8-F1
#
_cell.length_a   1.000
_cell.length_b   1.000
_cell.length_c   1.000
_cell.angle_alpha   90.00
_cell.angle_beta   90.00
_cell.angle_gamma   90.00
#
_symmetry.space_group_name_H-M   'P 1'
#
loop_
_entity.id
_entity.type
_entity.pdbx_description
1 polymer ?
#
loop_
_entity_poly.entity_id
_entity_poly.type
_entity_poly.pdbx_seq_one_letter_code
_entity_poly.pdbx_strand_id
1 'polypeptide(L)'
;MDQMYSFDAILFPSDGRAPHVVALMTSPASFTDPHALQMTPNSRVPHPEVYMDYIAEGLGTRAWSCQLVEALDGMNKKFTNPYIIFYPVVSRDGMPFPVNKAVREIQGKAFREDLGWRGNIIVAKYRDSRFMAMMNASMADFPILKNYLSTHGSPIRHF
;
A
#
# COMPACT_ATOMS: atom_id res chain seq x y z
N MET A 1 10.71 -20.31 16.14
CA MET A 1 10.75 -18.88 16.53
C MET A 1 10.10 -18.10 15.42
N ASP A 2 8.98 -17.43 15.70
CA ASP A 2 8.28 -16.56 14.75
C ASP A 2 9.07 -15.26 14.59
N GLN A 3 10.09 -15.29 13.73
CA GLN A 3 10.96 -14.14 13.52
C GLN A 3 10.21 -13.07 12.70
N MET A 4 9.77 -11.99 13.34
CA MET A 4 9.30 -10.81 12.61
C MET A 4 10.46 -10.20 11.80
N TYR A 5 10.20 -9.84 10.54
CA TYR A 5 11.15 -9.07 9.73
C TYR A 5 10.48 -7.77 9.30
N SER A 6 11.27 -6.72 9.23
CA SER A 6 10.87 -5.45 8.66
C SER A 6 11.50 -5.25 7.29
N PHE A 7 10.79 -4.54 6.43
CA PHE A 7 11.32 -4.03 5.17
C PHE A 7 11.04 -2.53 5.08
N ASP A 8 11.91 -1.81 4.39
CA ASP A 8 11.66 -0.40 4.13
C ASP A 8 10.51 -0.24 3.12
N ALA A 9 9.54 0.58 3.47
CA ALA A 9 8.40 0.97 2.65
C ALA A 9 8.25 2.49 2.66
N ILE A 10 7.58 3.07 1.67
CA ILE A 10 7.32 4.52 1.62
C ILE A 10 5.91 4.78 2.12
N LEU A 11 5.80 5.52 3.21
CA LEU A 11 4.54 6.05 3.73
C LEU A 11 4.19 7.36 3.03
N PHE A 12 2.97 7.47 2.52
CA PHE A 12 2.36 8.71 2.09
C PHE A 12 1.30 9.10 3.12
N PRO A 13 1.62 10.00 4.06
CA PRO A 13 0.71 10.38 5.12
C PRO A 13 -0.41 11.27 4.58
N SER A 14 -1.62 11.06 5.09
CA SER A 14 -2.82 11.80 4.63
C SER A 14 -2.89 13.23 5.14
N ASP A 15 -2.18 13.54 6.23
CA ASP A 15 -2.22 14.81 6.94
C ASP A 15 -1.52 15.98 6.21
N GLY A 16 -0.71 15.69 5.19
CA GLY A 16 0.05 16.65 4.40
C GLY A 16 1.56 16.68 4.68
N ARG A 17 2.07 15.83 5.58
CA ARG A 17 3.51 15.62 5.73
C ARG A 17 4.12 15.03 4.45
N ALA A 18 5.42 15.21 4.27
CA ALA A 18 6.14 14.65 3.15
C ALA A 18 6.18 13.11 3.20
N PRO A 19 6.10 12.42 2.05
CA PRO A 19 6.35 10.99 1.98
C PRO A 19 7.74 10.62 2.49
N HIS A 20 7.84 9.54 3.26
CA HIS A 20 9.09 9.12 3.89
C HIS A 20 9.14 7.60 4.10
N VAL A 21 10.34 7.08 4.34
CA VAL A 21 10.56 5.64 4.53
C VAL A 21 10.16 5.23 5.96
N VAL A 22 9.50 4.07 6.08
CA VAL A 22 9.07 3.44 7.33
C VAL A 22 9.37 1.94 7.30
N ALA A 23 9.49 1.33 8.47
CA ALA A 23 9.78 -0.10 8.62
C ALA A 23 8.48 -0.93 8.64
N LEU A 24 8.08 -1.48 7.48
CA LEU A 24 6.91 -2.34 7.36
C LEU A 24 7.18 -3.72 7.97
N MET A 25 6.51 -4.01 9.07
CA MET A 25 6.62 -5.28 9.78
C MET A 25 5.87 -6.40 9.06
N THR A 26 6.41 -7.62 9.20
CA THR A 26 5.87 -8.80 8.53
C THR A 26 5.89 -10.00 9.47
N SER A 27 4.79 -10.75 9.50
CA SER A 27 4.68 -12.00 10.25
C SER A 27 4.74 -13.22 9.32
N PRO A 28 5.17 -14.40 9.81
CA PRO A 28 5.00 -15.65 9.08
C PRO A 28 3.51 -15.90 8.81
N ALA A 29 3.14 -16.27 7.58
CA ALA A 29 1.77 -16.67 7.29
C ALA A 29 1.42 -17.94 8.08
N SER A 30 0.53 -17.82 9.07
CA SER A 30 0.02 -18.98 9.82
C SER A 30 -1.07 -19.63 8.97
N PHE A 31 -0.83 -20.85 8.50
CA PHE A 31 -1.77 -21.63 7.69
C PHE A 31 -3.09 -21.91 8.43
N THR A 32 -4.08 -21.04 8.29
CA THR A 32 -5.47 -21.34 8.68
C THR A 32 -6.54 -20.70 7.79
N ASP A 33 -6.18 -19.83 6.83
CA ASP A 33 -7.18 -19.17 5.98
C ASP A 33 -7.28 -19.83 4.57
N PRO A 34 -8.34 -20.62 4.30
CA PRO A 34 -8.57 -21.24 2.99
C PRO A 34 -8.95 -20.25 1.88
N HIS A 35 -9.15 -18.95 2.19
CA HIS A 35 -9.46 -17.91 1.22
C HIS A 35 -8.31 -16.94 0.90
N ALA A 36 -7.15 -17.06 1.59
CA ALA A 36 -5.98 -16.29 1.26
C ALA A 36 -5.34 -16.84 -0.03
N LEU A 37 -5.38 -16.04 -1.11
CA LEU A 37 -4.70 -16.25 -2.40
C LEU A 37 -3.47 -17.18 -2.28
N GLN A 38 -3.64 -18.47 -2.64
CA GLN A 38 -2.62 -19.55 -2.61
C GLN A 38 -1.25 -19.15 -2.06
N MET A 39 -1.16 -19.00 -0.74
CA MET A 39 0.08 -18.63 -0.07
C MET A 39 0.94 -19.88 0.17
N THR A 40 2.18 -19.85 -0.30
CA THR A 40 3.14 -20.95 -0.13
C THR A 40 3.76 -20.94 1.28
N PRO A 41 4.48 -22.00 1.71
CA PRO A 41 5.02 -22.14 3.08
C PRO A 41 5.96 -21.06 3.59
N ASN A 42 6.47 -20.20 2.70
CA ASN A 42 7.35 -19.09 3.06
C ASN A 42 6.67 -17.72 2.91
N SER A 43 5.34 -17.69 2.73
CA SER A 43 4.60 -16.44 2.61
C SER A 43 4.64 -15.64 3.91
N ARG A 44 4.73 -14.31 3.78
CA ARG A 44 4.74 -13.39 4.91
C ARG A 44 3.59 -12.42 4.77
N VAL A 45 2.92 -12.14 5.89
CA VAL A 45 1.81 -11.19 5.95
C VAL A 45 2.38 -9.83 6.35
N PRO A 46 2.26 -8.80 5.48
CA PRO A 46 2.63 -7.45 5.85
C PRO A 46 1.60 -6.85 6.82
N HIS A 47 2.05 -5.95 7.69
CA HIS A 47 1.20 -5.24 8.66
C HIS A 47 1.13 -3.74 8.36
N PRO A 48 0.55 -3.30 7.23
CA PRO A 48 0.45 -1.88 6.90
C PRO A 48 -0.50 -1.13 7.84
N GLU A 49 -1.43 -1.83 8.52
CA GLU A 49 -2.39 -1.26 9.46
C GLU A 49 -1.73 -0.43 10.57
N VAL A 50 -0.49 -0.75 10.95
CA VAL A 50 0.25 -0.02 11.99
C VAL A 50 0.56 1.43 11.63
N TYR A 51 0.46 1.77 10.33
CA TYR A 51 0.67 3.11 9.80
C TYR A 51 -0.63 3.75 9.29
N MET A 52 -1.77 3.06 9.39
CA MET A 52 -3.07 3.53 8.91
C MET A 52 -3.87 4.12 10.04
N ASP A 53 -3.76 5.44 10.23
CA ASP A 53 -4.51 6.13 11.27
C ASP A 53 -6.01 5.87 11.12
N TYR A 54 -6.67 5.60 12.24
CA TYR A 54 -8.12 5.40 12.33
C TYR A 54 -8.68 4.13 11.67
N ILE A 55 -7.82 3.21 11.24
CA ILE A 55 -8.24 1.90 10.72
C ILE A 55 -8.95 1.07 11.79
N ALA A 56 -9.89 0.22 11.35
CA ALA A 56 -10.57 -0.73 12.23
C ALA A 56 -9.58 -1.75 12.81
N GLU A 57 -9.59 -1.90 14.12
CA GLU A 57 -8.77 -2.88 14.84
C GLU A 57 -9.47 -4.26 14.87
N GLY A 58 -8.68 -5.34 14.98
CA GLY A 58 -9.22 -6.70 15.11
C GLY A 58 -9.77 -7.35 13.83
N LEU A 59 -9.82 -6.62 12.71
CA LEU A 59 -10.25 -7.16 11.40
C LEU A 59 -9.11 -7.74 10.56
N GLY A 60 -7.85 -7.58 10.99
CA GLY A 60 -6.67 -8.08 10.29
C GLY A 60 -6.59 -7.55 8.85
N THR A 61 -6.29 -8.46 7.91
CA THR A 61 -6.18 -8.15 6.46
C THR A 61 -7.47 -7.65 5.82
N ARG A 62 -8.62 -7.73 6.49
CA ARG A 62 -9.90 -7.20 5.98
C ARG A 62 -10.04 -5.69 6.20
N ALA A 63 -9.22 -5.09 7.06
CA ALA A 63 -9.30 -3.66 7.38
C ALA A 63 -8.66 -2.77 6.30
N TRP A 64 -7.78 -3.34 5.49
CA TRP A 64 -7.07 -2.69 4.41
C TRP A 64 -7.16 -3.52 3.12
N SER A 65 -6.79 -2.91 2.01
CA SER A 65 -6.65 -3.60 0.72
C SER A 65 -5.35 -3.15 0.06
N CYS A 66 -5.05 -3.73 -1.09
CA CYS A 66 -3.81 -3.46 -1.80
C CYS A 66 -4.04 -3.28 -3.31
N GLN A 67 -3.19 -2.49 -3.93
CA GLN A 67 -3.16 -2.24 -5.36
C GLN A 67 -1.75 -2.52 -5.89
N LEU A 68 -1.65 -3.36 -6.91
CA LEU A 68 -0.39 -3.62 -7.59
C LEU A 68 0.00 -2.49 -8.53
N VAL A 69 1.28 -2.16 -8.54
CA VAL A 69 1.93 -1.19 -9.42
C VAL A 69 3.00 -1.95 -10.20
N GLU A 70 2.57 -2.54 -11.32
CA GLU A 70 3.43 -3.43 -12.12
C GLU A 70 4.06 -2.73 -13.30
N ALA A 71 3.54 -1.58 -13.74
CA ALA A 71 4.05 -0.80 -14.86
C ALA A 71 3.58 0.66 -14.73
N LEU A 72 4.21 1.57 -15.48
CA LEU A 72 3.69 2.91 -15.73
C LEU A 72 2.93 2.94 -17.06
N ASP A 73 2.10 3.97 -17.23
CA ASP A 73 1.43 4.24 -18.50
C ASP A 73 2.44 4.33 -19.65
N GLY A 74 2.18 3.60 -20.73
CA GLY A 74 3.05 3.55 -21.92
C GLY A 74 4.22 2.56 -21.85
N MET A 75 4.39 1.81 -20.75
CA MET A 75 5.38 0.73 -20.70
C MET A 75 4.87 -0.56 -21.35
N ASN A 76 5.71 -1.20 -22.17
CA ASN A 76 5.40 -2.48 -22.84
C ASN A 76 5.80 -3.71 -22.02
N LYS A 77 6.44 -3.53 -20.86
CA LYS A 77 6.88 -4.59 -19.94
C LYS A 77 6.64 -4.14 -18.51
N LYS A 78 6.38 -5.10 -17.63
CA LYS A 78 6.30 -4.88 -16.19
C LYS A 78 7.67 -4.53 -15.59
N PHE A 79 7.68 -3.86 -14.45
CA PHE A 79 8.87 -3.68 -13.63
C PHE A 79 9.47 -5.03 -13.25
N THR A 80 10.80 -5.11 -13.23
CA THR A 80 11.51 -6.26 -12.66
C THR A 80 11.17 -6.44 -11.17
N ASN A 81 11.02 -5.31 -10.45
CA ASN A 81 10.65 -5.29 -9.05
C ASN A 81 9.41 -4.38 -8.89
N PRO A 82 8.18 -4.94 -8.98
CA PRO A 82 6.96 -4.15 -8.87
C PRO A 82 6.74 -3.61 -7.45
N TYR A 83 5.77 -2.71 -7.32
CA TYR A 83 5.35 -2.14 -6.04
C TYR A 83 3.92 -2.57 -5.69
N ILE A 84 3.59 -2.50 -4.41
CA ILE A 84 2.22 -2.61 -3.92
C ILE A 84 1.89 -1.36 -3.12
N ILE A 85 0.67 -0.84 -3.27
CA ILE A 85 0.13 0.24 -2.44
C ILE A 85 -0.88 -0.40 -1.50
N PHE A 86 -0.62 -0.38 -0.21
CA PHE A 86 -1.59 -0.69 0.83
C PHE A 86 -2.38 0.55 1.20
N TYR A 87 -3.71 0.42 1.30
CA TYR A 87 -4.60 1.52 1.65
C TYR A 87 -5.73 1.03 2.57
N PRO A 88 -6.22 1.87 3.49
CA PRO A 88 -7.25 1.48 4.44
C PRO A 88 -8.62 1.40 3.76
N VAL A 89 -9.46 0.46 4.18
CA VAL A 89 -10.82 0.26 3.62
C VAL A 89 -11.92 0.26 4.69
N VAL A 90 -11.63 -0.18 5.92
CA VAL A 90 -12.58 -0.13 7.04
C VAL A 90 -12.02 0.77 8.14
N SER A 91 -12.74 1.84 8.47
CA SER A 91 -12.44 2.72 9.60
C SER A 91 -13.05 2.19 10.89
N ARG A 92 -12.54 2.66 12.02
CA ARG A 92 -12.97 2.23 13.36
C ARG A 92 -14.45 2.44 13.65
N ASP A 93 -15.06 3.49 13.09
CA ASP A 93 -16.43 3.93 13.37
C ASP A 93 -17.31 3.99 12.11
N GLY A 94 -16.79 3.61 10.95
CA GLY A 94 -17.49 3.71 9.66
C GLY A 94 -17.39 5.09 8.98
N MET A 95 -16.70 6.07 9.57
CA MET A 95 -16.45 7.37 8.92
C MET A 95 -15.43 7.24 7.78
N PRO A 96 -15.57 8.02 6.70
CA PRO A 96 -14.63 7.97 5.58
C PRO A 96 -13.25 8.47 6.02
N PHE A 97 -12.20 7.81 5.52
CA PHE A 97 -10.84 8.31 5.69
C PHE A 97 -10.66 9.67 5.00
N PRO A 98 -9.80 10.56 5.54
CA PRO A 98 -9.52 11.84 4.91
C PRO A 98 -8.83 11.65 3.56
N VAL A 99 -9.02 12.57 2.62
CA VAL A 99 -8.26 12.60 1.36
C VAL A 99 -6.77 12.71 1.67
N ASN A 100 -5.96 11.86 1.03
CA ASN A 100 -4.52 11.89 1.17
C ASN A 100 -3.96 13.15 0.51
N LYS A 101 -3.57 14.13 1.33
CA LYS A 101 -3.14 15.44 0.83
C LYS A 101 -1.86 15.35 -0.01
N ALA A 102 -0.94 14.45 0.31
CA ALA A 102 0.29 14.27 -0.45
C ALA A 102 0.00 13.75 -1.86
N VAL A 103 -0.89 12.76 -1.99
CA VAL A 103 -1.30 12.23 -3.31
C VAL A 103 -2.12 13.25 -4.09
N ARG A 104 -3.02 13.99 -3.42
CA ARG A 104 -3.77 15.09 -4.03
C ARG A 104 -2.82 16.14 -4.62
N GLU A 105 -1.76 16.50 -3.91
CA GLU A 105 -0.75 17.44 -4.42
C GLU A 105 -0.01 16.89 -5.64
N ILE A 106 0.34 15.60 -5.64
CA ILE A 106 0.96 14.91 -6.79
C ILE A 106 0.05 14.98 -8.03
N GLN A 107 -1.27 14.80 -7.85
CA GLN A 107 -2.24 14.85 -8.94
C GLN A 107 -2.56 16.28 -9.39
N GLY A 108 -2.44 17.26 -8.49
CA GLY A 108 -2.63 18.67 -8.78
C GLY A 108 -3.99 18.95 -9.44
N LYS A 109 -3.97 19.56 -10.63
CA LYS A 109 -5.20 19.90 -11.38
C LYS A 109 -5.96 18.68 -11.92
N ALA A 110 -5.31 17.52 -12.01
CA ALA A 110 -5.95 16.28 -12.45
C ALA A 110 -6.65 15.55 -11.29
N PHE A 111 -6.55 16.05 -10.06
CA PHE A 111 -7.20 15.45 -8.90
C PHE A 111 -8.71 15.37 -9.08
N ARG A 112 -9.25 14.21 -8.73
CA ARG A 112 -10.68 13.91 -8.73
C ARG A 112 -11.06 13.34 -7.39
N GLU A 113 -12.00 13.98 -6.70
CA GLU A 113 -12.35 13.63 -5.33
C GLU A 113 -12.99 12.24 -5.21
N ASP A 114 -13.78 11.84 -6.21
CA ASP A 114 -14.43 10.52 -6.30
C ASP A 114 -13.43 9.37 -6.47
N LEU A 115 -12.22 9.68 -6.98
CA LEU A 115 -11.11 8.75 -7.20
C LEU A 115 -9.89 9.08 -6.31
N GLY A 116 -10.08 9.91 -5.28
CA GLY A 116 -9.00 10.34 -4.40
C GLY A 116 -8.51 9.19 -3.53
N TRP A 117 -7.19 9.03 -3.42
CA TRP A 117 -6.61 8.16 -2.40
C TRP A 117 -6.94 8.72 -1.01
N ARG A 118 -7.36 7.86 -0.07
CA ARG A 118 -7.79 8.25 1.28
C ARG A 118 -7.00 7.52 2.35
N GLY A 119 -6.81 8.20 3.49
CA GLY A 119 -6.01 7.72 4.60
C GLY A 119 -4.52 7.64 4.26
N ASN A 120 -3.75 7.15 5.23
CA ASN A 120 -2.34 6.90 5.03
C ASN A 120 -2.17 5.69 4.11
N ILE A 121 -1.37 5.81 3.06
CA ILE A 121 -1.07 4.70 2.16
C ILE A 121 0.41 4.33 2.26
N ILE A 122 0.70 3.04 2.18
CA ILE A 122 2.04 2.49 2.38
C ILE A 122 2.44 1.76 1.12
N VAL A 123 3.60 2.09 0.57
CA VAL A 123 4.09 1.51 -0.67
C VAL A 123 5.32 0.65 -0.42
N ALA A 124 5.20 -0.63 -0.67
CA ALA A 124 6.30 -1.59 -0.52
C ALA A 124 6.73 -2.14 -1.88
N LYS A 125 7.96 -2.66 -1.95
CA LYS A 125 8.57 -3.21 -3.16
C LYS A 125 8.71 -4.72 -3.05
N TYR A 126 8.52 -5.43 -4.15
CA TYR A 126 8.55 -6.89 -4.19
C TYR A 126 9.39 -7.40 -5.35
N ARG A 127 9.93 -8.60 -5.21
CA ARG A 127 10.77 -9.26 -6.22
C ARG A 127 9.98 -10.13 -7.20
N ASP A 128 8.75 -10.52 -6.86
CA ASP A 128 7.91 -11.39 -7.69
C ASP A 128 6.42 -11.04 -7.55
N SER A 129 5.67 -11.34 -8.61
CA SER A 129 4.22 -11.27 -8.81
C SER A 129 3.36 -11.96 -7.73
N ARG A 130 3.96 -12.72 -6.82
CA ARG A 130 3.26 -13.52 -5.79
C ARG A 130 3.28 -12.90 -4.38
N PHE A 131 3.70 -11.65 -4.20
CA PHE A 131 3.79 -10.98 -2.88
C PHE A 131 4.77 -11.62 -1.87
N MET A 132 5.54 -12.62 -2.30
CA MET A 132 6.29 -13.50 -1.39
C MET A 132 7.65 -12.95 -0.93
N ALA A 133 8.24 -12.03 -1.68
CA ALA A 133 9.60 -11.56 -1.46
C ALA A 133 9.62 -10.03 -1.41
N MET A 134 9.38 -9.48 -0.22
CA MET A 134 9.55 -8.04 0.05
C MET A 134 11.00 -7.63 -0.11
N MET A 135 11.19 -6.41 -0.59
CA MET A 135 12.47 -5.74 -0.74
C MET A 135 12.38 -4.36 -0.08
N ASN A 136 13.52 -3.89 0.42
CA ASN A 136 13.63 -2.53 0.91
C ASN A 136 13.39 -1.54 -0.24
N ALA A 137 12.34 -0.75 -0.11
CA ALA A 137 12.15 0.47 -0.88
C ALA A 137 13.03 1.58 -0.30
N SER A 138 13.31 2.59 -1.10
CA SER A 138 14.05 3.78 -0.68
C SER A 138 13.46 5.02 -1.32
N MET A 139 13.85 6.21 -0.88
CA MET A 139 13.40 7.44 -1.55
C MET A 139 13.83 7.55 -3.01
N ALA A 140 14.74 6.70 -3.51
CA ALA A 140 15.04 6.59 -4.93
C ALA A 140 13.87 6.00 -5.75
N ASP A 141 12.94 5.28 -5.11
CA ASP A 141 11.73 4.74 -5.73
C ASP A 141 10.62 5.81 -5.83
N PHE A 142 10.71 6.90 -5.06
CA PHE A 142 9.68 7.93 -5.00
C PHE A 142 9.31 8.54 -6.37
N PRO A 143 10.25 8.87 -7.29
CA PRO A 143 9.89 9.40 -8.60
C PRO A 143 8.99 8.45 -9.42
N ILE A 144 9.21 7.14 -9.32
CA ILE A 144 8.40 6.13 -10.03
C ILE A 144 6.99 6.11 -9.44
N LEU A 145 6.89 6.07 -8.11
CA LEU A 145 5.61 6.07 -7.42
C LEU A 145 4.82 7.36 -7.64
N LYS A 146 5.52 8.51 -7.63
CA LYS A 146 4.94 9.82 -7.94
C LYS A 146 4.37 9.85 -9.35
N ASN A 147 5.09 9.31 -10.34
CA ASN A 147 4.61 9.21 -11.71
C ASN A 147 3.33 8.37 -11.80
N TYR A 148 3.32 7.17 -11.20
CA TYR A 148 2.13 6.33 -11.14
C TYR A 148 0.94 7.05 -10.49
N LEU A 149 1.13 7.63 -9.31
CA LEU A 149 0.08 8.30 -8.53
C LEU A 149 -0.47 9.55 -9.23
N SER A 150 0.31 10.19 -10.12
CA SER A 150 -0.15 11.35 -10.87
C SER A 150 -1.25 11.05 -11.88
N THR A 151 -1.34 9.81 -12.36
CA THR A 151 -2.34 9.38 -13.36
C THR A 151 -3.33 8.35 -12.83
N HIS A 152 -3.01 7.70 -11.71
CA HIS A 152 -3.84 6.63 -11.13
C HIS A 152 -4.55 7.07 -9.84
N GLY A 153 -5.89 7.08 -9.90
CA GLY A 153 -6.75 7.24 -8.73
C GLY A 153 -6.84 5.99 -7.85
N SER A 154 -7.50 6.13 -6.71
CA SER A 154 -7.85 5.00 -5.83
C SER A 154 -8.70 3.98 -6.58
N PRO A 155 -8.48 2.67 -6.39
CA PRO A 155 -9.34 1.63 -6.96
C PRO A 155 -10.74 1.60 -6.32
N ILE A 156 -10.91 2.21 -5.15
CA ILE A 156 -12.23 2.39 -4.51
C ILE A 156 -12.83 3.70 -5.00
N ARG A 157 -14.03 3.62 -5.57
CA ARG A 157 -14.85 4.80 -5.85
C ARG A 157 -15.56 5.24 -4.56
N HIS A 158 -15.39 6.50 -4.21
CA HIS A 158 -16.11 7.13 -3.11
C HIS A 158 -17.33 7.85 -3.69
N PHE A 159 -18.52 7.48 -3.21
CA PHE A 159 -19.80 8.08 -3.59
C PHE A 159 -20.23 9.16 -2.59
#